data_AF-A0A922D3F6-F1
#
_entry.id   AF-A0A922D3F6-F1
#
_cell.length_a   1.000
_cell.length_b   1.000
_cell.length_c   1.000
_cell.angle_alpha   90.00
_cell.angle_beta   90.00
_cell.angle_gamma   90.00
#
_symmetry.space_group_name_H-M   'P 1'
#
loop_
_entity.id
_entity.type
_entity.pdbx_description
1 polymer ?
#
loop_
_entity_poly.entity_id
_entity_poly.type
_entity_poly.pdbx_seq_one_letter_code
_entity_poly.pdbx_strand_id
1 'polypeptide(L)'
;ITKTSIPNTHNRIVDSQMKSNPRNNLIYRQHHCGKGHRGRGHKRLYRKIDFRRNEKDIYGIIVTIEYDPNRNTYIRLIYYGHNEKIYILHPRGTTIGDTIVSSTEVPIKIENAIPLSAV
;
A
#
# COMPACT_ATOMS: atom_id res chain seq x y z
N ILE A 1 -16.57 -28.35 25.04
CA ILE A 1 -16.69 -27.00 24.43
C ILE A 1 -15.50 -26.17 24.93
N THR A 2 -14.35 -26.29 24.29
CA THR A 2 -13.14 -25.54 24.66
C THR A 2 -13.03 -24.31 23.76
N LYS A 3 -13.08 -23.13 24.36
CA LYS A 3 -12.81 -21.87 23.67
C LYS A 3 -11.30 -21.78 23.44
N THR A 4 -10.81 -22.13 22.25
CA THR A 4 -9.44 -21.82 21.86
C THR A 4 -9.35 -20.32 21.56
N SER A 5 -8.66 -19.59 22.43
CA SER A 5 -8.28 -18.20 22.21
C SER A 5 -7.30 -18.14 21.02
N ILE A 6 -7.76 -17.63 19.87
CA ILE A 6 -6.88 -17.27 18.75
C ILE A 6 -5.99 -16.11 19.25
N PRO A 7 -4.65 -16.24 19.23
CA PRO A 7 -3.78 -15.13 19.57
C PRO A 7 -3.97 -14.03 18.52
N ASN A 8 -4.50 -12.90 18.96
CA ASN A 8 -4.78 -11.72 18.15
C ASN A 8 -3.48 -11.26 17.47
N THR A 9 -3.30 -11.57 16.19
CA THR A 9 -2.12 -11.14 15.42
C THR A 9 -2.31 -9.67 15.08
N HIS A 10 -1.90 -8.77 15.98
CA HIS A 10 -1.97 -7.33 15.75
C HIS A 10 -1.05 -6.92 14.59
N ASN A 11 -1.52 -7.06 13.35
CA ASN A 11 -0.90 -6.51 12.15
C ASN A 11 -1.13 -5.00 12.10
N ARG A 12 -0.33 -4.22 12.84
CA ARG A 12 -0.40 -2.75 12.83
C ARG A 12 0.41 -2.17 11.66
N ILE A 13 -0.17 -2.25 10.45
CA ILE A 13 0.22 -1.42 9.29
C ILE A 13 -1.06 -0.83 8.69
N VAL A 14 -1.91 -0.30 9.57
CA VAL A 14 -3.20 0.25 9.20
C VAL A 14 -3.38 1.55 9.97
N ASP A 15 -3.43 2.65 9.25
CA ASP A 15 -3.70 3.97 9.81
C ASP A 15 -5.21 4.22 9.82
N SER A 16 -5.70 4.85 10.89
CA SER A 16 -7.07 5.32 10.96
C SER A 16 -7.22 6.52 10.02
N GLN A 17 -7.86 6.31 8.86
CA GLN A 17 -8.20 7.42 7.99
C GLN A 17 -9.35 8.23 8.60
N MET A 18 -9.01 9.41 9.14
CA MET A 18 -9.99 10.47 9.39
C MET A 18 -10.29 11.14 8.04
N LYS A 19 -11.53 11.01 7.55
CA LYS A 19 -11.95 11.74 6.34
C LYS A 19 -11.84 13.24 6.65
N SER A 20 -11.14 13.99 5.81
CA SER A 20 -11.07 15.45 5.93
C SER A 20 -12.47 16.03 5.82
N ASN A 21 -12.98 16.65 6.88
CA ASN A 21 -14.18 17.49 6.79
C ASN A 21 -13.82 18.72 5.94
N PRO A 22 -14.44 18.95 4.77
CA PRO A 22 -14.12 20.10 3.93
C PRO A 22 -14.66 21.43 4.49
N ARG A 23 -15.20 21.44 5.72
CA ARG A 23 -15.83 22.62 6.34
C ARG A 23 -14.83 23.72 6.74
N ASN A 24 -13.53 23.45 6.75
CA ASN A 24 -12.58 24.27 7.53
C ASN A 24 -11.61 25.10 6.69
N ASN A 25 -11.84 25.33 5.39
CA ASN A 25 -10.90 26.14 4.58
C ASN A 25 -11.54 27.12 3.58
N LEU A 26 -12.73 27.66 3.89
CA LEU A 26 -13.35 28.73 3.09
C LEU A 26 -13.71 29.92 3.98
N ILE A 27 -12.68 30.63 4.46
CA ILE A 27 -12.83 32.06 4.74
C ILE A 27 -12.46 32.78 3.43
N TYR A 28 -13.44 33.53 2.94
CA TYR A 28 -13.39 34.49 1.84
C TYR A 28 -13.56 33.96 0.38
N ARG A 29 -14.80 34.10 -0.10
CA ARG A 29 -15.19 34.40 -1.49
C ARG A 29 -14.60 33.52 -2.61
N GLN A 30 -15.28 32.39 -2.88
CA GLN A 30 -15.63 31.91 -4.22
C GLN A 30 -16.48 30.64 -4.05
N HIS A 31 -17.77 30.72 -4.39
CA HIS A 31 -18.64 29.55 -4.48
C HIS A 31 -18.28 28.75 -5.73
N HIS A 32 -17.11 28.12 -5.75
CA HIS A 32 -16.85 27.00 -6.64
C HIS A 32 -17.22 25.74 -5.88
N CYS A 33 -18.30 25.10 -6.30
CA CYS A 33 -18.70 23.80 -5.78
C CYS A 33 -17.62 22.78 -6.21
N GLY A 34 -16.53 22.72 -5.43
CA GLY A 34 -15.43 21.81 -5.70
C GLY A 34 -15.93 20.36 -5.76
N LYS A 35 -15.47 19.61 -6.77
CA LYS A 35 -15.73 18.17 -7.02
C LYS A 35 -17.05 17.67 -6.42
N GLY A 36 -18.15 17.87 -7.15
CA GLY A 36 -19.46 17.26 -6.88
C GLY A 36 -19.45 15.73 -6.96
N HIS A 37 -20.50 15.10 -6.41
CA HIS A 37 -20.72 13.63 -6.39
C HIS A 37 -19.87 12.82 -5.39
N ARG A 38 -19.60 13.36 -4.19
CA ARG A 38 -19.06 12.56 -3.09
C ARG A 38 -20.13 12.29 -2.03
N GLY A 39 -20.60 11.04 -1.97
CA GLY A 39 -21.54 10.58 -0.95
C GLY A 39 -20.87 10.10 0.34
N ARG A 40 -21.66 9.86 1.39
CA ARG A 40 -21.22 9.23 2.65
C ARG A 40 -21.09 7.71 2.49
N GLY A 41 -20.05 7.24 1.79
CA GLY A 41 -19.74 5.80 1.67
C GLY A 41 -19.22 5.16 2.96
N HIS A 42 -19.15 3.82 3.00
CA HIS A 42 -18.66 2.99 4.12
C HIS A 42 -17.29 3.47 4.66
N LYS A 43 -17.04 3.27 5.97
CA LYS A 43 -15.75 3.59 6.60
C LYS A 43 -14.67 2.66 6.04
N ARG A 44 -13.51 3.22 5.68
CA ARG A 44 -12.39 2.46 5.14
C ARG A 44 -11.16 2.74 6.00
N LEU A 45 -10.38 1.70 6.25
CA LEU A 45 -9.12 1.80 6.95
C LEU A 45 -8.00 1.97 5.93
N TYR A 46 -7.00 2.79 6.22
CA TYR A 46 -5.92 3.04 5.28
C TYR A 46 -4.75 2.11 5.50
N ARG A 47 -4.33 1.48 4.42
CA ARG A 47 -3.10 0.69 4.39
C ARG A 47 -1.97 1.58 3.89
N LYS A 48 -0.95 1.76 4.72
CA LYS A 48 0.25 2.54 4.40
C LYS A 48 1.07 1.77 3.36
N ILE A 49 1.14 2.32 2.16
CA ILE A 49 1.91 1.77 1.03
C ILE A 49 3.24 2.51 0.92
N ASP A 50 4.30 1.78 0.58
CA ASP A 50 5.52 2.38 0.06
C ASP A 50 5.44 2.56 -1.46
N PHE A 51 5.30 3.81 -1.89
CA PHE A 51 5.34 4.20 -3.30
C PHE A 51 6.75 4.55 -3.77
N ARG A 52 7.69 4.82 -2.84
CA ARG A 52 9.02 5.33 -3.17
C ARG A 52 10.05 4.24 -3.40
N ARG A 53 9.82 3.02 -2.87
CA ARG A 53 10.79 1.91 -2.93
C ARG A 53 12.12 2.31 -2.30
N ASN A 54 12.07 2.77 -1.04
CA ASN A 54 13.24 3.30 -0.34
C ASN A 54 14.28 2.21 -0.01
N GLU A 55 13.82 0.97 0.23
CA GLU A 55 14.69 -0.19 0.47
C GLU A 55 15.42 -0.56 -0.83
N LYS A 56 16.65 -0.05 -0.99
CA LYS A 56 17.53 -0.32 -2.14
C LYS A 56 18.50 -1.46 -1.83
N ASP A 57 18.82 -2.24 -2.86
CA ASP A 57 19.79 -3.34 -2.80
C ASP A 57 19.45 -4.47 -1.79
N ILE A 58 18.20 -4.49 -1.30
CA ILE A 58 17.70 -5.52 -0.37
C ILE A 58 16.69 -6.39 -1.09
N TYR A 59 16.88 -7.71 -1.00
CA TYR A 59 15.93 -8.69 -1.50
C TYR A 59 14.73 -8.81 -0.55
N GLY A 60 13.54 -8.73 -1.12
CA GLY A 60 12.28 -8.98 -0.44
C GLY A 60 11.56 -10.19 -1.05
N ILE A 61 10.71 -10.84 -0.26
CA ILE A 61 9.86 -11.94 -0.70
C ILE A 61 8.39 -11.51 -0.59
N ILE A 62 7.59 -11.84 -1.59
CA ILE A 62 6.16 -11.59 -1.58
C ILE A 62 5.46 -12.65 -0.74
N VAL A 63 4.81 -12.21 0.34
CA VAL A 63 4.16 -13.10 1.31
C VAL A 63 2.67 -13.26 0.99
N THR A 64 1.97 -12.16 0.73
CA THR A 64 0.52 -12.17 0.46
C THR A 64 0.14 -11.15 -0.59
N ILE A 65 -0.99 -11.39 -1.26
CA ILE A 65 -1.66 -10.45 -2.16
C ILE A 65 -3.06 -10.23 -1.59
N GLU A 66 -3.43 -8.96 -1.39
CA GLU A 66 -4.64 -8.57 -0.69
C GLU A 66 -5.39 -7.46 -1.43
N TYR A 67 -6.72 -7.45 -1.26
CA TYR A 67 -7.56 -6.34 -1.72
C TYR A 67 -7.41 -5.12 -0.79
N ASP A 68 -7.46 -3.91 -1.34
CA ASP A 68 -7.53 -2.67 -0.55
C ASP A 68 -8.71 -1.81 -0.99
N PRO A 69 -9.65 -1.44 -0.09
CA PRO A 69 -10.84 -0.69 -0.45
C PRO A 69 -10.57 0.78 -0.81
N ASN A 70 -9.35 1.29 -0.63
CA ASN A 70 -9.01 2.69 -0.91
C ASN A 70 -8.49 2.89 -2.34
N ARG A 71 -8.34 1.82 -3.10
CA ARG A 71 -7.84 1.82 -4.49
C ARG A 71 -8.43 0.65 -5.26
N ASN A 72 -8.27 0.65 -6.59
CA ASN A 72 -8.74 -0.46 -7.43
C ASN A 72 -7.72 -1.62 -7.47
N THR A 73 -6.42 -1.29 -7.46
CA THR A 73 -5.34 -2.28 -7.56
C THR A 73 -5.17 -3.10 -6.28
N TYR A 74 -4.89 -4.40 -6.44
CA TYR A 74 -4.42 -5.23 -5.33
C TYR A 74 -3.09 -4.71 -4.77
N ILE A 75 -2.87 -5.01 -3.50
CA ILE A 75 -1.60 -4.73 -2.85
C ILE A 75 -0.95 -6.06 -2.48
N ARG A 76 0.37 -6.04 -2.34
CA ARG A 76 1.12 -7.18 -1.85
C ARG A 76 1.91 -6.81 -0.60
N LEU A 77 2.00 -7.77 0.32
CA LEU A 77 2.84 -7.68 1.49
C LEU A 77 4.21 -8.26 1.14
N ILE A 78 5.25 -7.46 1.32
CA ILE A 78 6.64 -7.86 1.12
C ILE A 78 7.32 -7.97 2.47
N TYR A 79 8.12 -9.01 2.60
CA TYR A 79 9.02 -9.22 3.72
C TYR A 79 10.45 -8.99 3.26
N TYR A 80 11.08 -7.94 3.79
CA TYR A 80 12.51 -7.72 3.63
C TYR A 80 13.26 -8.43 4.76
N GLY A 81 14.50 -8.87 4.49
CA GLY A 81 15.29 -9.73 5.39
C GLY A 81 15.46 -9.21 6.84
N HIS A 82 15.24 -7.92 7.08
CA HIS A 82 15.33 -7.29 8.41
C HIS A 82 13.99 -7.20 9.18
N ASN A 83 13.06 -8.13 8.91
CA ASN A 83 11.74 -8.22 9.54
C ASN A 83 10.78 -7.05 9.23
N GLU A 84 11.10 -6.25 8.22
CA GLU A 84 10.24 -5.16 7.79
C GLU A 84 9.18 -5.67 6.81
N LYS A 85 7.93 -5.37 7.15
CA LYS A 85 6.75 -5.69 6.36
C LYS A 85 6.25 -4.43 5.69
N ILE A 86 6.21 -4.43 4.37
CA ILE A 86 5.84 -3.26 3.57
C ILE A 86 4.76 -3.65 2.58
N TYR A 87 3.73 -2.80 2.44
CA TYR A 87 2.76 -2.93 1.36
C TYR A 87 3.23 -2.18 0.13
N ILE A 88 3.15 -2.85 -1.02
CA ILE A 88 3.45 -2.29 -2.34
C ILE A 88 2.29 -2.62 -3.27
N LEU A 89 2.14 -1.86 -4.35
CA LEU A 89 1.19 -2.19 -5.42
C LEU A 89 1.56 -3.53 -6.07
N HIS A 90 0.53 -4.34 -6.36
CA HIS A 90 0.70 -5.61 -7.06
C HIS A 90 0.69 -5.38 -8.59
N PRO A 91 1.79 -5.67 -9.29
CA PRO A 91 1.82 -5.71 -10.75
C PRO A 91 1.16 -7.00 -11.25
N ARG A 92 0.68 -6.98 -12.50
CA ARG A 92 0.08 -8.15 -13.13
C ARG A 92 1.16 -9.16 -13.50
N GLY A 93 0.92 -10.44 -13.21
CA GLY A 93 1.81 -11.54 -13.58
C GLY A 93 2.76 -11.98 -12.46
N THR A 94 2.74 -11.30 -11.31
CA THR A 94 3.47 -11.75 -10.13
C THR A 94 2.72 -12.84 -9.36
N THR A 95 3.45 -13.75 -8.75
CA THR A 95 2.93 -14.76 -7.83
C THR A 95 3.49 -14.63 -6.40
N ILE A 96 2.88 -15.33 -5.46
CA ILE A 96 3.35 -15.38 -4.06
C ILE A 96 4.66 -16.17 -4.02
N GLY A 97 5.65 -15.68 -3.28
CA GLY A 97 6.99 -16.27 -3.19
C GLY A 97 8.02 -15.66 -4.15
N ASP A 98 7.60 -14.85 -5.13
CA ASP A 98 8.52 -14.18 -6.02
C ASP A 98 9.42 -13.19 -5.25
N THR A 99 10.67 -13.08 -5.71
CA THR A 99 11.68 -12.19 -5.12
C THR A 99 11.63 -10.82 -5.78
N ILE A 100 11.71 -9.77 -4.97
CA ILE A 100 11.71 -8.39 -5.39
C ILE A 100 12.99 -7.69 -4.96
N VAL A 101 13.55 -6.87 -5.84
CA VAL A 101 14.69 -6.01 -5.50
C VAL A 101 14.55 -4.65 -6.19
N SER A 102 14.99 -3.60 -5.50
CA SER A 102 15.06 -2.24 -6.02
C SER A 102 16.52 -1.84 -6.11
N SER A 103 17.09 -1.77 -7.31
CA SER A 103 18.50 -1.40 -7.51
C SER A 103 18.76 -1.00 -8.96
N THR A 104 19.91 -0.37 -9.19
CA THR A 104 20.34 0.12 -10.50
C THR A 104 20.84 -1.00 -11.40
N GLU A 105 21.47 -2.03 -10.84
CA GLU A 105 22.17 -3.10 -11.59
C GLU A 105 21.38 -4.42 -11.61
N VAL A 106 20.06 -4.33 -11.76
CA VAL A 106 19.16 -5.50 -11.67
C VAL A 106 18.57 -5.81 -13.04
N PRO A 107 18.34 -7.10 -13.38
CA PRO A 107 17.64 -7.45 -14.61
C PRO A 107 16.22 -6.84 -14.66
N ILE A 108 15.85 -6.33 -15.83
CA ILE A 108 14.52 -5.82 -16.13
C ILE A 108 13.52 -6.97 -16.02
N LYS A 109 12.83 -7.05 -14.88
CA LYS A 109 11.76 -8.00 -14.58
C LYS A 109 10.59 -7.25 -13.97
N ILE A 110 9.40 -7.80 -14.11
CA ILE A 110 8.13 -7.19 -13.63
C ILE A 110 8.18 -6.83 -12.14
N GLU A 111 8.92 -7.61 -11.35
CA GLU A 111 9.02 -7.40 -9.91
C GLU A 111 9.93 -6.26 -9.51
N ASN A 112 10.96 -6.02 -10.31
CA ASN A 112 12.09 -5.19 -9.94
C ASN A 112 11.81 -3.71 -10.19
N ALA A 113 12.38 -2.86 -9.35
CA ALA A 113 12.34 -1.42 -9.53
C ALA A 113 13.73 -0.92 -9.90
N ILE A 114 13.83 -0.20 -11.02
CA ILE A 114 15.07 0.33 -11.59
C ILE A 114 14.82 1.82 -11.90
N PRO A 115 15.81 2.71 -11.76
CA PRO A 115 15.69 4.10 -12.22
C PRO A 115 15.45 4.16 -13.73
N LEU A 116 14.65 5.13 -14.18
CA LEU A 116 14.31 5.32 -15.59
C LEU A 116 15.54 5.52 -16.51
N SER A 117 16.67 5.96 -15.96
CA SER A 117 17.92 6.11 -16.70
C SER A 117 18.60 4.79 -17.07
N ALA A 118 18.24 3.69 -16.41
CA ALA A 118 18.84 2.37 -16.58
C ALA A 118 17.86 1.33 -17.16
N VAL A 119 16.69 1.78 -17.64
CA VAL A 119 15.70 0.96 -18.37
C VAL A 119 15.95 1.04 -19.87
#